data_AF-T1EHC1-F1
#
_entry.id   AF-T1EHC1-F1
#
_cell.length_a   1.000
_cell.length_b   1.000
_cell.length_c   1.000
_cell.angle_alpha   90.00
_cell.angle_beta   90.00
_cell.angle_gamma   90.00
#
_symmetry.space_group_name_H-M   'P 1'
#
loop_
_entity.id
_entity.type
_entity.pdbx_description
1 polymer ?
#
loop_
_entity_poly.entity_id
_entity_poly.type
_entity_poly.pdbx_seq_one_letter_code
_entity_poly.pdbx_strand_id
1 'polypeptide(L)'
;MPIKKKKYSSRFPPTRVKKIIQKDEEIGKVAAAVPVIISRTLELFIESLIKKTNDLVISKNAKTLTPQHIKETVLQDTKFKFLSQIVSSIPDIQPKEEQETGA
;
A
#
# COMPACT_ATOMS: atom_id res chain seq x y z
N MET A 1 -36.49 -0.47 12.23
CA MET A 1 -36.05 0.54 11.24
C MET A 1 -35.30 -0.16 10.11
N PRO A 2 -35.64 0.03 8.82
CA PRO A 2 -34.89 -0.59 7.75
C PRO A 2 -33.53 0.10 7.59
N ILE A 3 -32.45 -0.67 7.77
CA ILE A 3 -31.08 -0.24 7.50
C ILE A 3 -30.99 0.01 5.99
N LYS A 4 -31.00 1.27 5.58
CA LYS A 4 -30.75 1.65 4.18
C LYS A 4 -29.33 1.20 3.82
N LYS A 5 -29.21 0.04 3.16
CA LYS A 5 -27.94 -0.44 2.59
C LYS A 5 -27.41 0.67 1.68
N LYS A 6 -26.29 1.28 2.06
CA LYS A 6 -25.63 2.33 1.27
C LYS A 6 -25.36 1.78 -0.12
N LYS A 7 -25.91 2.43 -1.17
CA LYS A 7 -25.81 2.02 -2.58
C LYS A 7 -24.36 1.77 -3.05
N TYR A 8 -23.37 2.35 -2.38
CA TYR A 8 -21.96 2.10 -2.58
C TYR A 8 -21.26 2.04 -1.22
N SER A 9 -20.88 0.84 -0.77
CA SER A 9 -20.08 0.67 0.44
C SER A 9 -18.61 0.86 0.08
N SER A 10 -18.07 2.06 0.32
CA SER A 10 -16.64 2.33 0.14
C SER A 10 -15.89 2.18 1.47
N ARG A 11 -14.75 1.48 1.46
CA ARG A 11 -13.92 1.31 2.66
C ARG A 11 -13.31 2.61 3.15
N PHE A 12 -12.94 3.48 2.21
CA PHE A 12 -12.45 4.82 2.49
C PHE A 12 -13.58 5.85 2.28
N PRO A 13 -13.74 6.86 3.16
CA PRO A 13 -14.74 7.89 3.00
C PRO A 13 -14.52 8.69 1.69
N PRO A 14 -15.51 8.79 0.79
CA PRO A 14 -15.36 9.49 -0.49
C PRO A 14 -14.96 10.95 -0.32
N THR A 15 -15.44 11.62 0.74
CA THR A 15 -15.07 12.99 1.10
C THR A 15 -13.58 13.13 1.41
N ARG A 16 -12.96 12.14 2.06
CA ARG A 16 -11.53 12.16 2.38
C ARG A 16 -10.68 11.92 1.14
N VAL A 17 -11.09 10.97 0.30
CA VAL A 17 -10.47 10.70 -1.00
C VAL A 17 -10.52 11.95 -1.88
N LYS A 18 -11.70 12.59 -1.99
CA LYS A 18 -11.87 13.86 -2.71
C LYS A 18 -10.93 14.96 -2.21
N LYS A 19 -10.81 15.13 -0.88
CA LYS A 19 -9.88 16.12 -0.29
C LYS A 19 -8.42 15.87 -0.63
N ILE A 20 -8.01 14.61 -0.78
CA ILE A 20 -6.63 14.27 -1.18
C ILE A 20 -6.42 14.55 -2.67
N ILE A 21 -7.37 14.15 -3.51
CA ILE A 21 -7.36 14.43 -4.95
C ILE A 21 -7.24 15.93 -5.21
N GLN A 22 -8.04 16.75 -4.53
CA GLN A 22 -8.05 18.21 -4.68
C GLN A 22 -6.90 18.94 -3.95
N LYS A 23 -5.87 18.21 -3.47
CA LYS A 23 -4.60 18.84 -3.11
C LYS A 23 -3.78 19.22 -4.35
N ASP A 24 -4.08 18.57 -5.47
CA ASP A 24 -3.55 18.93 -6.77
C ASP A 24 -4.36 20.11 -7.34
N GLU A 25 -3.70 21.25 -7.52
CA GLU A 25 -4.32 22.51 -7.97
C GLU A 25 -4.85 22.41 -9.40
N GLU A 26 -4.33 21.49 -10.22
CA GLU A 26 -4.79 21.27 -11.59
C GLU A 26 -6.14 20.52 -11.64
N ILE A 27 -6.57 19.93 -10.52
CA ILE A 27 -7.81 19.15 -10.47
C ILE A 27 -9.00 20.02 -10.04
N GLY A 28 -9.85 20.36 -11.02
CA GLY A 28 -11.10 21.09 -10.82
C GLY A 28 -12.26 20.24 -10.27
N LYS A 29 -13.37 20.17 -11.02
CA LYS A 29 -14.58 19.45 -10.59
C LYS A 29 -14.42 17.94 -10.85
N VAL A 30 -14.69 17.14 -9.82
CA VAL A 30 -14.59 15.67 -9.86
C VAL A 30 -15.99 15.05 -9.81
N ALA A 31 -16.27 14.09 -10.69
CA ALA A 31 -17.53 13.35 -10.70
C ALA A 31 -17.71 12.52 -9.41
N ALA A 32 -18.95 12.38 -8.93
CA ALA A 32 -19.24 11.70 -7.66
C ALA A 32 -18.79 10.23 -7.60
N ALA A 33 -18.72 9.55 -8.75
CA ALA A 33 -18.26 8.17 -8.84
C ALA A 33 -16.74 8.01 -8.66
N VAL A 34 -15.94 9.03 -9.02
CA VAL A 34 -14.47 8.93 -9.05
C VAL A 34 -13.88 8.63 -7.67
N PRO A 35 -14.23 9.35 -6.57
CA PRO A 35 -13.71 9.03 -5.24
C PRO A 35 -14.12 7.63 -4.74
N VAL A 36 -15.29 7.12 -5.17
CA VAL A 36 -15.77 5.79 -4.81
C VAL A 36 -14.94 4.71 -5.50
N ILE A 37 -14.65 4.88 -6.79
CA ILE A 37 -13.80 3.97 -7.56
C ILE A 37 -12.38 3.96 -6.97
N ILE A 38 -11.82 5.14 -6.69
CA ILE A 38 -10.48 5.26 -6.09
C ILE A 38 -10.42 4.57 -4.73
N SER A 39 -11.48 4.64 -3.90
CA SER A 39 -11.52 3.86 -2.65
C SER A 39 -11.31 2.37 -2.92
N ARG A 40 -11.97 1.80 -3.94
CA ARG A 40 -11.83 0.38 -4.26
C ARG A 40 -10.45 0.07 -4.84
N THR A 41 -9.93 0.94 -5.69
CA THR A 41 -8.57 0.79 -6.24
C THR A 41 -7.51 0.85 -5.15
N LEU A 42 -7.67 1.70 -4.13
CA LEU A 42 -6.77 1.76 -2.98
C LEU A 42 -6.75 0.45 -2.18
N GLU A 43 -7.90 -0.21 -2.01
CA GLU A 43 -7.96 -1.54 -1.38
C GLU A 43 -7.14 -2.57 -2.17
N LEU A 44 -7.35 -2.64 -3.49
CA LEU A 44 -6.63 -3.56 -4.37
C LEU A 44 -5.13 -3.24 -4.42
N PHE A 45 -4.78 -1.96 -4.39
CA PHE A 45 -3.41 -1.50 -4.35
C PHE A 45 -2.69 -1.95 -3.07
N ILE A 46 -3.30 -1.71 -1.90
CA ILE A 46 -2.75 -2.13 -0.61
C ILE A 46 -2.62 -3.66 -0.55
N GLU A 47 -3.65 -4.38 -1.01
CA GLU A 47 -3.61 -5.84 -1.08
C GLU A 47 -2.45 -6.33 -1.98
N SER A 48 -2.27 -5.73 -3.16
CA SER A 48 -1.19 -6.11 -4.07
C SER A 48 0.19 -5.82 -3.49
N LEU A 49 0.36 -4.69 -2.81
CA LEU A 49 1.64 -4.33 -2.18
C LEU A 49 1.99 -5.28 -1.04
N ILE A 50 1.02 -5.56 -0.16
CA ILE A 50 1.22 -6.46 0.98
C ILE A 50 1.48 -7.89 0.51
N LYS A 51 0.74 -8.40 -0.49
CA LYS A 51 0.97 -9.74 -1.05
C LYS A 51 2.41 -9.89 -1.57
N LYS A 52 2.86 -8.96 -2.42
CA LYS A 52 4.24 -9.00 -2.94
C LYS A 52 5.29 -8.87 -1.84
N THR A 53 5.04 -8.01 -0.85
CA THR A 53 5.94 -7.89 0.30
C THR A 53 5.98 -9.18 1.11
N ASN A 54 4.84 -9.86 1.29
CA ASN A 54 4.76 -11.12 2.00
C ASN A 54 5.49 -12.26 1.26
N ASP A 55 5.38 -12.32 -0.07
CA ASP A 55 6.13 -13.29 -0.88
C ASP A 55 7.64 -13.09 -0.69
N LEU A 56 8.10 -11.83 -0.63
CA LEU A 56 9.49 -11.50 -0.31
C LEU A 56 9.89 -11.94 1.10
N VAL A 57 9.05 -11.66 2.12
CA VAL A 57 9.27 -12.10 3.51
C VAL A 57 9.43 -13.61 3.60
N ILE A 58 8.55 -14.37 2.93
CA ILE A 58 8.62 -15.84 2.87
C ILE A 58 9.90 -16.30 2.18
N SER A 59 10.28 -15.68 1.05
CA SER A 59 11.51 -16.01 0.33
C SER A 59 12.79 -15.80 1.15
N LYS A 60 12.74 -14.90 2.14
CA LYS A 60 13.83 -14.63 3.08
C LYS A 60 13.76 -15.46 4.37
N ASN A 61 12.90 -16.47 4.43
CA ASN A 61 12.64 -17.29 5.63
C ASN A 61 12.26 -16.45 6.87
N ALA A 62 11.72 -15.25 6.68
CA ALA A 62 11.26 -14.39 7.75
C ALA A 62 9.79 -14.71 8.10
N LYS A 63 9.45 -14.61 9.39
CA LYS A 63 8.07 -14.81 9.88
C LYS A 63 7.33 -13.50 10.15
N THR A 64 8.03 -12.37 10.06
CA THR A 64 7.51 -11.05 10.41
C THR A 64 7.77 -10.08 9.26
N LEU A 65 6.69 -9.48 8.76
CA LEU A 65 6.77 -8.40 7.79
C LEU A 65 7.24 -7.12 8.50
N THR A 66 8.27 -6.48 7.95
CA THR A 66 8.88 -5.27 8.52
C THR A 66 8.91 -4.15 7.48
N PRO A 67 9.07 -2.88 7.88
CA PRO A 67 9.18 -1.76 6.94
C PRO A 67 10.29 -1.94 5.91
N GLN A 68 11.39 -2.60 6.25
CA GLN A 68 12.48 -2.84 5.30
C GLN A 68 12.07 -3.78 4.15
N HIS A 69 11.23 -4.78 4.41
CA HIS A 69 10.69 -5.64 3.35
C HIS A 69 9.81 -4.85 2.38
N ILE A 70 9.05 -3.87 2.88
CA ILE A 70 8.26 -2.96 2.04
C ILE A 70 9.19 -2.09 1.18
N LYS A 71 10.26 -1.53 1.77
CA LYS A 71 11.27 -0.76 1.03
C LYS A 71 11.85 -1.60 -0.11
N GLU A 72 12.25 -2.83 0.17
CA GLU A 72 12.82 -3.73 -0.83
C GLU A 72 11.82 -4.06 -1.95
N THR A 73 10.57 -4.35 -1.60
CA THR A 73 9.50 -4.61 -2.57
C THR A 73 9.27 -3.41 -3.50
N VAL A 74 9.30 -2.19 -2.94
CA VAL A 74 9.16 -0.94 -3.69
C VAL A 74 10.33 -0.71 -4.66
N LEU A 75 11.54 -1.10 -4.28
CA LEU A 75 12.73 -0.94 -5.12
C LEU A 75 12.82 -1.99 -6.23
N GLN A 76 12.33 -3.21 -5.97
CA GLN A 76 12.36 -4.31 -6.94
C GLN A 76 11.25 -4.19 -8.01
N ASP A 77 10.06 -3.72 -7.64
CA ASP A 77 8.93 -3.62 -8.57
C ASP A 77 8.76 -2.20 -9.13
N THR A 78 8.90 -2.06 -10.45
CA THR A 78 8.71 -0.80 -11.16
C THR A 78 7.32 -0.18 -10.96
N LYS A 79 6.28 -0.99 -10.72
CA LYS A 79 4.92 -0.52 -10.47
C LYS A 79 4.79 0.24 -9.15
N PHE A 80 5.69 -0.01 -8.20
CA PHE A 80 5.69 0.63 -6.88
C PHE A 80 6.71 1.77 -6.75
N LYS A 81 7.51 2.06 -7.78
CA LYS A 81 8.55 3.11 -7.73
C LYS A 81 8.06 4.51 -7.33
N PHE A 82 6.78 4.82 -7.53
CA PHE A 82 6.22 6.08 -7.06
C PHE A 82 6.27 6.22 -5.51
N LEU A 83 6.47 5.12 -4.78
CA LEU A 83 6.66 5.10 -3.33
C LEU A 83 8.13 5.27 -2.91
N SER A 84 9.11 5.28 -3.83
CA SER A 84 10.54 5.26 -3.49
C SER A 84 10.94 6.42 -2.57
N GLN A 85 10.39 7.61 -2.78
CA GLN A 85 10.65 8.76 -1.92
C GLN A 85 10.11 8.57 -0.49
N ILE A 86 8.95 7.93 -0.35
CA ILE A 86 8.31 7.66 0.94
C ILE A 86 9.12 6.64 1.75
N VAL A 87 9.67 5.61 1.09
CA VAL A 87 10.46 4.54 1.76
C VAL A 87 11.94 4.88 1.91
N SER A 88 12.39 6.03 1.39
CA SER A 88 13.80 6.43 1.40
C SER A 88 14.41 6.55 2.81
N SER A 89 13.61 6.95 3.80
CA SER A 89 14.03 7.11 5.19
C SER A 89 14.15 5.79 5.97
N ILE A 90 13.66 4.69 5.41
CA ILE A 90 13.72 3.38 6.06
C ILE A 90 15.16 2.85 5.91
N PRO A 91 15.85 2.47 7.01
CA PRO A 91 17.16 1.86 6.94
C PRO A 91 17.15 0.56 6.11
N ASP A 92 18.22 0.30 5.38
CA ASP A 92 18.34 -0.97 4.65
C ASP A 92 18.50 -2.15 5.61
N ILE A 93 18.09 -3.33 5.16
CA ILE A 93 18.28 -4.58 5.92
C ILE A 93 19.79 -4.82 6.02
N GLN A 94 20.33 -4.69 7.23
CA GLN A 94 21.63 -5.26 7.58
C GLN A 94 21.52 -6.77 7.32
N PRO A 95 22.39 -7.39 6.51
CA PRO A 95 22.38 -8.84 6.36
C PRO A 95 22.54 -9.43 7.76
N LYS A 96 21.51 -10.15 8.24
CA LYS A 96 21.70 -11.05 9.36
C LYS A 96 22.67 -12.10 8.86
N GLU A 97 23.89 -12.10 9.41
CA GLU A 97 24.79 -13.24 9.33
C GLU A 97 23.96 -14.49 9.64
N GLU A 98 23.99 -15.44 8.70
CA GLU A 98 23.45 -16.77 8.91
C GLU A 98 24.05 -17.29 10.21
N GLN A 99 23.26 -17.33 11.28
CA GLN A 99 23.58 -18.22 12.37
C GLN A 99 23.35 -19.62 11.81
N GLU A 100 24.42 -20.20 11.25
CA GLU A 100 24.61 -21.63 11.19
C GLU A 100 24.36 -22.16 12.60
N THR A 101 23.14 -22.60 12.88
CA THR A 101 22.89 -23.52 13.98
C THR A 101 23.54 -24.84 13.58
N GLY A 102 24.83 -24.94 13.84
CA GLY A 102 25.52 -26.20 14.03
C GLY A 102 25.13 -26.77 15.39
N ALA A 103 24.33 -27.84 15.35
CA ALA A 103 24.28 -28.93 16.33
C ALA A 103 23.47 -30.09 15.75
#